data_AF-A0A645C080-F1
#
_entry.id   AF-A0A645C080-F1
#
_cell.length_a   1.000
_cell.length_b   1.000
_cell.length_c   1.000
_cell.angle_alpha   90.00
_cell.angle_beta   90.00
_cell.angle_gamma   90.00
#
_symmetry.space_group_name_H-M   'P 1'
#
loop_
_entity.id
_entity.type
_entity.pdbx_description
1 polymer ?
#
loop_
_entity_poly.entity_id
_entity_poly.type
_entity_poly.pdbx_seq_one_letter_code
_entity_poly.pdbx_strand_id
1 'polypeptide(L)'
;MFIPQKNREAFFSNILEYKAANATLERRGVPATAEGLDAYNAMKTTRDQAEARINGLLEDVLAGAKVYQSGGNEINLNSLEAMVREAVHLSLDRMYKYFDLADNEKWGKVFERAKNGSTDALSLIGYQGEVPEHPVCKEILSFIGSGKKGTDIRSQFQDSPYGWPQDAIDGALLVLLASGIIRAEDIRARVVKATEIERKAIGITHFKVETIVLTTQQKIALRKLMAQLQVNANQSNLGESSGKFLMELEKLAEQAGGEAPKPERPNTRFIDDLRSSGGNDQLYAIYVQTVSIEQSIKAWKDLAEKINKAWPKWTLLKQLAYHAVSIDQDRVFIGQVEMIEQHRQLLAEPDLIEPLTKGLNQMLRDALNELQSAWDAAWNAGEALLEKDDNWNKLEGDQKHELRLRRQLLAKNKPVFEVEDSAAIIKTLDSIGLQGLKDRIAAMPGRYSDMLFEAAKLMEPKAQVVDIKKLTLRSSEEVDGWLAEAGAMLKKALEKGPVVIR
;
A
#
# COMPACT_ATOMS: atom_id res chain seq x y z
N MET A 1 -20.50 -54.57 -38.93
CA MET A 1 -19.78 -55.79 -39.38
C MET A 1 -20.81 -56.78 -39.89
N PHE A 2 -20.53 -57.39 -41.04
CA PHE A 2 -21.36 -58.44 -41.63
C PHE A 2 -20.51 -59.68 -41.84
N ILE A 3 -20.99 -60.83 -41.36
CA ILE A 3 -20.35 -62.13 -41.56
C ILE A 3 -21.27 -62.95 -42.46
N PRO A 4 -20.80 -63.41 -43.64
CA PRO A 4 -21.66 -64.12 -44.57
C PRO A 4 -22.00 -65.51 -44.03
N GLN A 5 -23.23 -65.95 -44.28
CA GLN A 5 -23.62 -67.33 -44.01
C GLN A 5 -23.17 -68.22 -45.19
N LYS A 6 -22.00 -68.85 -45.09
CA LYS A 6 -21.48 -69.81 -46.08
C LYS A 6 -21.38 -71.21 -45.48
N ASN A 7 -21.53 -72.24 -46.32
CA ASN A 7 -21.21 -73.64 -46.01
C ASN A 7 -21.82 -74.18 -44.71
N ARG A 8 -23.01 -73.71 -44.32
CA ARG A 8 -23.67 -74.03 -43.03
C ARG A 8 -23.79 -75.53 -42.78
N GLU A 9 -24.27 -76.27 -43.78
CA GLU A 9 -24.48 -77.72 -43.67
C GLU A 9 -23.15 -78.46 -43.54
N ALA A 10 -22.16 -78.10 -44.36
CA ALA A 10 -20.82 -78.67 -44.29
C ALA A 10 -20.16 -78.37 -42.94
N PHE A 11 -20.28 -77.14 -42.42
CA PHE A 11 -19.73 -76.77 -41.12
C PHE A 11 -20.37 -77.59 -39.99
N PHE A 12 -21.70 -77.72 -40.00
CA PHE A 12 -22.41 -78.53 -39.01
C PHE A 12 -22.04 -80.01 -39.10
N SER A 13 -21.94 -80.56 -40.31
CA SER A 13 -21.53 -81.95 -40.54
C SER A 13 -20.12 -82.23 -40.03
N ASN A 14 -19.16 -81.34 -40.30
CA ASN A 14 -17.78 -81.48 -39.82
C ASN A 14 -17.68 -81.35 -38.29
N ILE A 15 -18.50 -80.49 -37.66
CA ILE A 15 -18.59 -80.42 -36.20
C ILE A 15 -19.14 -81.73 -35.61
N LEU A 16 -20.18 -82.30 -36.22
CA LEU A 16 -20.72 -83.59 -35.79
C LEU A 16 -19.69 -84.71 -35.91
N GLU A 17 -18.96 -84.77 -37.03
CA GLU A 17 -17.90 -85.74 -37.27
C GLU A 17 -16.76 -85.59 -36.27
N TYR A 18 -16.27 -84.36 -36.04
CA TYR A 18 -15.26 -84.06 -35.03
C TYR A 18 -15.71 -84.51 -33.63
N LYS A 19 -16.93 -84.14 -33.22
CA LYS A 19 -17.48 -84.52 -31.91
C LYS A 19 -17.65 -86.02 -31.76
N ALA A 20 -18.13 -86.71 -32.79
CA ALA A 20 -18.32 -88.16 -32.79
C ALA A 20 -16.99 -88.91 -32.72
N ALA A 21 -16.00 -88.48 -33.51
CA ALA A 21 -14.65 -89.06 -33.50
C ALA A 21 -13.95 -88.83 -32.15
N ASN A 22 -14.01 -87.60 -31.63
CA ASN A 22 -13.43 -87.26 -30.34
C ASN A 22 -14.07 -88.04 -29.18
N ALA A 23 -15.41 -88.12 -29.14
CA ALA A 23 -16.12 -88.90 -28.12
C ALA A 23 -15.78 -90.40 -28.19
N THR A 24 -15.53 -90.93 -29.39
CA THR A 24 -15.13 -92.34 -29.57
C THR A 24 -13.73 -92.60 -29.03
N LEU A 25 -12.77 -91.72 -29.31
CA LEU A 25 -11.40 -91.79 -28.79
C LEU A 25 -11.38 -91.69 -27.26
N GLU A 26 -12.11 -90.73 -26.70
CA GLU A 26 -12.23 -90.53 -25.25
C GLU A 26 -12.86 -91.75 -24.54
N ARG A 27 -13.93 -92.32 -25.13
CA ARG A 27 -14.64 -93.45 -24.53
C ARG A 27 -13.86 -94.77 -24.61
N ARG A 28 -13.11 -95.00 -25.68
CA ARG A 28 -12.40 -96.28 -25.91
C ARG A 28 -10.97 -96.28 -25.36
N GLY A 29 -10.34 -95.12 -25.22
CA GLY A 29 -8.94 -95.01 -24.76
C GLY A 29 -7.94 -95.57 -25.78
N VAL A 30 -6.68 -95.72 -25.37
CA VAL A 30 -5.61 -96.26 -26.22
C VAL A 30 -5.60 -97.79 -26.13
N PRO A 31 -5.85 -98.52 -27.21
CA PRO A 31 -5.89 -99.99 -27.22
C PRO A 31 -4.49 -100.62 -27.27
N ALA A 32 -4.37 -101.87 -26.81
CA ALA A 32 -3.10 -102.59 -26.72
C ALA A 32 -2.82 -103.56 -27.88
N THR A 33 -3.81 -103.88 -28.72
CA THR A 33 -3.63 -104.75 -29.90
C THR A 33 -3.26 -103.94 -31.13
N ALA A 34 -2.58 -104.58 -32.09
CA ALA A 34 -2.21 -103.92 -33.36
C ALA A 34 -3.45 -103.43 -34.12
N GLU A 35 -4.47 -104.27 -34.23
CA GLU A 35 -5.74 -103.95 -34.89
C GLU A 35 -6.50 -102.83 -34.17
N GLY A 36 -6.38 -102.78 -32.83
CA GLY A 36 -6.96 -101.71 -32.04
C GLY A 36 -6.24 -100.39 -32.28
N LEU A 37 -4.90 -100.40 -32.31
CA LEU A 37 -4.09 -99.21 -32.55
C LEU A 37 -4.35 -98.64 -33.95
N ASP A 38 -4.55 -99.50 -34.95
CA ASP A 38 -4.96 -99.09 -36.29
C ASP A 38 -6.33 -98.40 -36.28
N ALA A 39 -7.32 -98.95 -35.57
CA ALA A 39 -8.64 -98.33 -35.42
C ALA A 39 -8.59 -97.00 -34.64
N TYR A 40 -7.75 -96.90 -33.61
CA TYR A 40 -7.51 -95.67 -32.86
C TYR A 40 -6.88 -94.60 -33.75
N ASN A 41 -5.85 -94.96 -34.51
CA ASN A 41 -5.17 -94.04 -35.44
C ASN A 41 -6.12 -93.57 -36.54
N ALA A 42 -6.94 -94.46 -37.10
CA ALA A 42 -7.96 -94.09 -38.08
C ALA A 42 -8.95 -93.07 -37.49
N MET A 43 -9.46 -93.30 -36.27
CA MET A 43 -10.39 -92.39 -35.62
C MET A 43 -9.75 -91.05 -35.25
N LYS A 44 -8.47 -91.05 -34.85
CA LYS A 44 -7.67 -89.83 -34.63
C LYS A 44 -7.52 -89.04 -35.92
N THR A 45 -7.19 -89.69 -37.03
CA THR A 45 -7.14 -89.06 -38.34
C THR A 45 -8.49 -88.46 -38.73
N THR A 46 -9.61 -89.15 -38.49
CA THR A 46 -10.96 -88.62 -38.72
C THR A 46 -11.21 -87.34 -37.92
N ARG A 47 -10.87 -87.32 -36.62
CA ARG A 47 -10.98 -86.12 -35.78
C ARG A 47 -10.13 -84.96 -36.31
N ASP A 48 -8.84 -85.21 -36.56
CA ASP A 48 -7.89 -84.18 -36.97
C ASP A 48 -8.25 -83.60 -38.36
N GLN A 49 -8.74 -84.44 -39.27
CA GLN A 49 -9.26 -83.99 -40.56
C GLN A 49 -10.55 -83.16 -40.41
N ALA A 50 -11.48 -83.58 -39.54
CA ALA A 50 -12.69 -82.81 -39.28
C ALA A 50 -12.37 -81.44 -38.67
N GLU A 51 -11.40 -81.35 -37.76
CA GLU A 51 -10.90 -80.09 -37.18
C GLU A 51 -10.27 -79.18 -38.24
N ALA A 52 -9.40 -79.73 -39.09
CA ALA A 52 -8.81 -78.99 -40.19
C ALA A 52 -9.88 -78.45 -41.16
N ARG A 53 -10.92 -79.25 -41.46
CA ARG A 53 -12.06 -78.82 -42.28
C ARG A 53 -12.89 -77.73 -41.59
N ILE A 54 -13.12 -77.82 -40.28
CA ILE A 54 -13.79 -76.76 -39.49
C ILE A 54 -13.00 -75.45 -39.58
N ASN A 55 -11.69 -75.50 -39.36
CA ASN A 55 -10.84 -74.31 -39.40
C ASN A 55 -10.79 -73.68 -40.80
N GLY A 56 -10.63 -74.49 -41.85
CA GLY A 56 -10.70 -73.99 -43.23
C GLY A 56 -12.04 -73.34 -43.57
N LEU A 57 -13.16 -73.92 -43.10
CA LEU A 57 -14.49 -73.33 -43.28
C LEU A 57 -14.66 -72.01 -42.51
N LEU A 58 -14.05 -71.87 -41.31
CA LEU A 58 -14.04 -70.62 -40.56
C LEU A 58 -13.21 -69.55 -41.28
N GLU A 59 -12.04 -69.92 -41.80
CA GLU A 59 -11.20 -69.03 -42.61
C GLU A 59 -11.96 -68.53 -43.85
N ASP A 60 -12.66 -69.41 -44.57
CA ASP A 60 -13.49 -69.04 -45.74
C ASP A 60 -14.65 -68.09 -45.38
N VAL A 61 -15.28 -68.29 -44.22
CA VAL A 61 -16.35 -67.42 -43.71
C VAL A 61 -15.81 -66.05 -43.34
N LEU A 62 -14.67 -66.01 -42.63
CA LEU A 62 -14.02 -64.77 -42.21
C LEU A 62 -13.40 -64.00 -43.39
N ALA A 63 -12.88 -64.71 -44.40
CA ALA A 63 -12.42 -64.11 -45.66
C ALA A 63 -13.56 -63.44 -46.45
N GLY A 64 -14.80 -63.90 -46.25
CA GLY A 64 -15.99 -63.26 -46.81
C GLY A 64 -16.62 -62.18 -45.92
N ALA A 65 -16.08 -61.92 -44.74
CA ALA A 65 -16.61 -60.90 -43.83
C ALA A 65 -16.40 -59.49 -44.40
N LYS A 66 -17.36 -58.60 -44.11
CA LYS A 66 -17.35 -57.22 -44.58
C LYS A 66 -17.49 -56.24 -43.43
N VAL A 67 -16.73 -55.15 -43.47
CA VAL A 67 -16.82 -54.06 -42.51
C VAL A 67 -17.35 -52.82 -43.22
N TYR A 68 -18.44 -52.28 -42.70
CA TYR A 68 -19.05 -51.04 -43.17
C TYR A 68 -18.89 -49.97 -42.10
N GLN A 69 -18.35 -48.82 -42.49
CA GLN A 69 -18.33 -47.63 -41.66
C GLN A 69 -19.71 -46.97 -41.63
N SER A 70 -20.01 -46.23 -40.55
CA SER A 70 -21.16 -45.32 -40.48
C SER A 70 -21.24 -44.43 -41.73
N GLY A 71 -22.29 -44.60 -42.54
CA GLY A 71 -22.46 -43.91 -43.83
C GLY A 71 -22.41 -44.85 -45.04
N GLY A 72 -22.20 -46.16 -44.83
CA GLY A 72 -22.28 -47.19 -45.87
C GLY A 72 -20.98 -47.45 -46.63
N ASN A 73 -19.88 -46.82 -46.25
CA ASN A 73 -18.57 -47.04 -46.88
C ASN A 73 -18.02 -48.42 -46.49
N GLU A 74 -17.71 -49.27 -47.47
CA GLU A 74 -17.11 -50.59 -47.25
C GLU A 74 -15.58 -50.45 -47.10
N ILE A 75 -15.03 -50.93 -45.99
CA ILE A 75 -13.57 -50.97 -45.78
C ILE A 75 -13.06 -52.31 -46.28
N ASN A 76 -12.06 -52.27 -47.16
CA ASN A 76 -11.50 -53.46 -47.80
C ASN A 76 -9.99 -53.55 -47.55
N LEU A 77 -9.58 -54.46 -46.66
CA LEU A 77 -8.19 -54.71 -46.28
C LEU A 77 -7.97 -56.22 -46.11
N ASN A 78 -6.70 -56.63 -46.01
CA ASN A 78 -6.27 -58.04 -46.06
C ASN A 78 -6.70 -58.91 -44.87
N SER A 79 -7.29 -58.33 -43.82
CA SER A 79 -7.80 -59.08 -42.67
C SER A 79 -8.99 -58.37 -42.02
N LEU A 80 -9.86 -59.14 -41.36
CA LEU A 80 -10.99 -58.58 -40.61
C LEU A 80 -10.53 -57.62 -39.51
N GLU A 81 -9.42 -57.93 -38.83
CA GLU A 81 -8.85 -57.04 -37.82
C GLU A 81 -8.43 -55.69 -38.43
N ALA A 82 -7.71 -55.71 -39.56
CA ALA A 82 -7.27 -54.49 -40.23
C ALA A 82 -8.47 -53.66 -40.70
N MET A 83 -9.49 -54.31 -41.29
CA MET A 83 -10.73 -53.64 -41.71
C MET A 83 -11.46 -52.96 -40.55
N VAL A 84 -11.56 -53.62 -39.38
CA VAL A 84 -12.19 -53.04 -38.19
C VAL A 84 -11.38 -51.88 -37.64
N ARG A 85 -10.04 -52.02 -37.52
CA ARG A 85 -9.16 -50.95 -37.02
C ARG A 85 -9.26 -49.70 -37.90
N GLU A 86 -9.18 -49.85 -39.21
CA GLU A 86 -9.29 -48.75 -40.16
C GLU A 86 -10.67 -48.07 -40.09
N ALA A 87 -11.75 -48.86 -40.04
CA ALA A 87 -13.10 -48.31 -39.87
C ALA A 87 -13.25 -47.48 -38.58
N VAL A 88 -12.60 -47.91 -37.50
CA VAL A 88 -12.56 -47.19 -36.23
C VAL A 88 -11.74 -45.91 -36.36
N HIS A 89 -10.52 -45.97 -36.92
CA HIS A 89 -9.68 -44.79 -37.14
C HIS A 89 -10.40 -43.72 -37.96
N LEU A 90 -10.94 -44.08 -39.12
CA LEU A 90 -11.69 -43.14 -39.97
C LEU A 90 -12.93 -42.57 -39.26
N SER A 91 -13.54 -43.32 -38.34
CA SER A 91 -14.69 -42.84 -37.56
C SER A 91 -14.26 -41.89 -36.46
N LEU A 92 -13.12 -42.14 -35.82
CA LEU A 92 -12.51 -41.26 -34.82
C LEU A 92 -12.06 -39.94 -35.46
N ASP A 93 -11.37 -39.98 -36.60
CA ASP A 93 -10.93 -38.78 -37.33
C ASP A 93 -12.12 -37.90 -37.72
N ARG A 94 -13.24 -38.52 -38.11
CA ARG A 94 -14.48 -37.80 -38.43
C ARG A 94 -15.14 -37.20 -37.19
N MET A 95 -15.11 -37.93 -36.06
CA MET A 95 -15.75 -37.50 -34.81
C MET A 95 -14.95 -36.41 -34.09
N TYR A 96 -13.61 -36.47 -34.15
CA TYR A 96 -12.70 -35.55 -33.48
C TYR A 96 -11.80 -34.83 -34.48
N LYS A 97 -12.43 -34.11 -35.41
CA LYS A 97 -11.77 -33.38 -36.50
C LYS A 97 -10.63 -32.46 -36.06
N TYR A 98 -10.65 -31.96 -34.82
CA TYR A 98 -9.66 -31.03 -34.30
C TYR A 98 -8.67 -31.64 -33.31
N PHE A 99 -8.65 -32.97 -33.15
CA PHE A 99 -7.80 -33.65 -32.18
C PHE A 99 -6.32 -33.30 -32.34
N ASP A 100 -5.82 -33.32 -33.58
CA ASP A 100 -4.41 -33.05 -33.94
C ASP A 100 -3.89 -31.69 -33.45
N LEU A 101 -4.77 -30.69 -33.27
CA LEU A 101 -4.36 -29.37 -32.78
C LEU A 101 -3.74 -29.44 -31.38
N ALA A 102 -4.13 -30.42 -30.57
CA ALA A 102 -3.68 -30.60 -29.20
C ALA A 102 -2.96 -31.94 -28.95
N ASP A 103 -2.65 -32.70 -29.99
CA ASP A 103 -2.01 -34.02 -29.87
C ASP A 103 -0.51 -33.90 -29.56
N ASN A 104 -0.20 -33.63 -28.28
CA ASN A 104 1.17 -33.56 -27.79
C ASN A 104 1.28 -34.01 -26.33
N GLU A 105 2.12 -35.00 -26.05
CA GLU A 105 2.35 -35.53 -24.69
C GLU A 105 2.93 -34.50 -23.70
N LYS A 106 3.51 -33.39 -24.18
CA LYS A 106 4.21 -32.41 -23.32
C LYS A 106 3.30 -31.33 -22.73
N TRP A 107 1.99 -31.38 -22.98
CA TRP A 107 1.05 -30.40 -22.40
C TRP A 107 1.06 -30.36 -20.87
N GLY A 108 1.27 -31.48 -20.20
CA GLY A 108 1.50 -31.51 -18.75
C GLY A 108 2.71 -30.67 -18.32
N LYS A 109 3.78 -30.61 -19.13
CA LYS A 109 4.95 -29.77 -18.86
C LYS A 109 4.68 -28.28 -19.13
N VAL A 110 3.84 -27.97 -20.13
CA VAL A 110 3.37 -26.60 -20.38
C VAL A 110 2.63 -26.06 -19.16
N PHE A 111 1.72 -26.87 -18.60
CA PHE A 111 1.01 -26.54 -17.36
C PHE A 111 1.99 -26.21 -16.22
N GLU A 112 2.96 -27.09 -15.93
CA GLU A 112 3.91 -26.89 -14.84
C GLU A 112 4.77 -25.63 -15.05
N ARG A 113 5.22 -25.38 -16.29
CA ARG A 113 6.01 -24.20 -16.61
C ARG A 113 5.20 -22.91 -16.47
N ALA A 114 3.96 -22.89 -16.96
CA ALA A 114 3.06 -21.76 -16.80
C ALA A 114 2.63 -21.53 -15.33
N LYS A 115 2.45 -22.60 -14.55
CA LYS A 115 2.22 -22.54 -13.09
C LYS A 115 3.41 -21.91 -12.35
N ASN A 116 4.63 -22.01 -12.90
CA ASN A 116 5.79 -21.27 -12.35
C ASN A 116 5.88 -19.82 -12.85
N GLY A 117 4.85 -19.30 -13.53
CA GLY A 117 4.75 -17.92 -13.99
C GLY A 117 5.43 -17.64 -15.34
N SER A 118 5.92 -18.67 -16.03
CA SER A 118 6.56 -18.50 -17.34
C SER A 118 5.55 -18.28 -18.46
N THR A 119 5.73 -17.20 -19.23
CA THR A 119 4.87 -16.87 -20.39
C THR A 119 5.31 -17.55 -21.68
N ASP A 120 6.48 -18.21 -21.70
CA ASP A 120 7.08 -18.89 -22.85
C ASP A 120 6.78 -20.40 -22.89
N ALA A 121 5.81 -20.86 -22.09
CA ALA A 121 5.60 -22.29 -21.83
C ALA A 121 5.29 -23.13 -23.09
N LEU A 122 4.68 -22.50 -24.11
CA LEU A 122 4.37 -23.15 -25.39
C LEU A 122 5.62 -23.57 -26.21
N SER A 123 6.81 -23.05 -25.87
CA SER A 123 8.06 -23.50 -26.47
C SER A 123 8.33 -25.00 -26.25
N LEU A 124 7.78 -25.58 -25.17
CA LEU A 124 7.91 -27.00 -24.85
C LEU A 124 7.21 -27.93 -25.85
N ILE A 125 6.20 -27.42 -26.54
CA ILE A 125 5.48 -28.09 -27.63
C ILE A 125 5.91 -27.56 -29.02
N GLY A 126 7.02 -26.81 -29.08
CA GLY A 126 7.62 -26.34 -30.33
C GLY A 126 7.05 -25.05 -30.89
N TYR A 127 6.22 -24.32 -30.14
CA TYR A 127 5.64 -23.04 -30.60
C TYR A 127 6.41 -21.83 -30.06
N GLN A 128 6.79 -20.90 -30.96
CA GLN A 128 7.57 -19.70 -30.63
C GLN A 128 6.83 -18.38 -30.94
N GLY A 129 5.56 -18.43 -31.35
CA GLY A 129 4.74 -17.25 -31.63
C GLY A 129 4.11 -16.64 -30.37
N GLU A 130 3.23 -15.66 -30.59
CA GLU A 130 2.43 -15.10 -29.51
C GLU A 130 1.40 -16.11 -28.99
N VAL A 131 1.27 -16.22 -27.67
CA VAL A 131 0.36 -17.18 -27.02
C VAL A 131 -1.08 -17.16 -27.56
N PRO A 132 -1.75 -16.01 -27.84
CA PRO A 132 -3.13 -16.03 -28.34
C PRO A 132 -3.25 -16.53 -29.78
N GLU A 133 -2.16 -16.59 -30.55
CA GLU A 133 -2.15 -17.09 -31.92
C GLU A 133 -1.88 -18.60 -32.03
N HIS A 134 -1.55 -19.27 -30.92
CA HIS A 134 -1.43 -20.73 -30.92
C HIS A 134 -2.82 -21.36 -31.13
N PRO A 135 -3.00 -22.35 -32.04
CA PRO A 135 -4.31 -22.89 -32.40
C PRO A 135 -5.19 -23.29 -31.22
N VAL A 136 -4.65 -24.05 -30.25
CA VAL A 136 -5.37 -24.45 -29.02
C VAL A 136 -5.75 -23.25 -28.16
N CYS A 137 -4.84 -22.28 -28.01
CA CYS A 137 -5.08 -21.10 -27.17
C CYS A 137 -6.13 -20.18 -27.81
N LYS A 138 -6.09 -20.05 -29.14
CA LYS A 138 -7.03 -19.25 -29.93
C LYS A 138 -8.46 -19.75 -29.81
N GLU A 139 -8.67 -21.06 -29.94
CA GLU A 139 -9.99 -21.68 -29.78
C GLU A 139 -10.51 -21.51 -28.34
N ILE A 140 -9.66 -21.76 -27.33
CA ILE A 140 -10.02 -21.56 -25.92
C ILE A 140 -10.38 -20.10 -25.63
N LEU A 141 -9.59 -19.14 -26.13
CA LEU A 141 -9.86 -17.71 -25.99
C LEU A 141 -11.20 -17.31 -26.58
N SER A 142 -11.47 -17.76 -27.81
CA SER A 142 -12.73 -17.51 -28.51
C SER A 142 -13.93 -18.02 -27.69
N PHE A 143 -13.80 -19.20 -27.08
CA PHE A 143 -14.86 -19.79 -26.26
C PHE A 143 -15.06 -19.09 -24.91
N ILE A 144 -14.00 -18.60 -24.28
CA ILE A 144 -14.10 -17.86 -23.00
C ILE A 144 -14.95 -16.60 -23.17
N GLY A 145 -14.67 -15.79 -24.18
CA GLY A 145 -15.37 -14.53 -24.44
C GLY A 145 -15.52 -13.66 -23.18
N SER A 146 -16.77 -13.33 -22.81
CA SER A 146 -17.08 -12.50 -21.62
C SER A 146 -16.89 -13.22 -20.27
N GLY A 147 -16.73 -14.55 -20.28
CA GLY A 147 -16.45 -15.34 -19.09
C GLY A 147 -17.00 -16.76 -19.15
N LYS A 148 -16.18 -17.73 -18.72
CA LYS A 148 -16.57 -19.15 -18.60
C LYS A 148 -15.95 -19.78 -17.36
N LYS A 149 -16.65 -20.77 -16.81
CA LYS A 149 -16.11 -21.61 -15.73
C LYS A 149 -15.21 -22.69 -16.33
N GLY A 150 -14.12 -23.04 -15.64
CA GLY A 150 -13.16 -24.01 -16.18
C GLY A 150 -13.75 -25.40 -16.45
N THR A 151 -14.80 -25.83 -15.72
CA THR A 151 -15.55 -27.05 -16.07
C THR A 151 -16.17 -26.98 -17.45
N ASP A 152 -16.76 -25.84 -17.80
CA ASP A 152 -17.47 -25.67 -19.07
C ASP A 152 -16.47 -25.64 -20.23
N ILE A 153 -15.30 -25.03 -20.01
CA ILE A 153 -14.19 -25.03 -20.96
C ILE A 153 -13.68 -26.47 -21.17
N ARG A 154 -13.45 -27.23 -20.08
CA ARG A 154 -13.04 -28.64 -20.19
C ARG A 154 -14.06 -29.46 -20.97
N SER A 155 -15.33 -29.38 -20.61
CA SER A 155 -16.39 -30.13 -21.30
C SER A 155 -16.48 -29.79 -22.77
N GLN A 156 -16.39 -28.50 -23.14
CA GLN A 156 -16.43 -28.07 -24.55
C GLN A 156 -15.31 -28.69 -25.39
N PHE A 157 -14.08 -28.72 -24.89
CA PHE A 157 -12.91 -29.15 -25.67
C PHE A 157 -12.56 -30.63 -25.50
N GLN A 158 -13.08 -31.31 -24.47
CA GLN A 158 -12.99 -32.76 -24.34
C GLN A 158 -14.02 -33.49 -25.21
N ASP A 159 -15.10 -32.82 -25.62
CA ASP A 159 -16.14 -33.41 -26.46
C ASP A 159 -15.84 -33.25 -27.96
N SER A 160 -16.63 -33.91 -28.81
CA SER A 160 -16.62 -33.72 -30.25
C SER A 160 -16.97 -32.26 -30.60
N PRO A 161 -16.28 -31.63 -31.56
CA PRO A 161 -15.32 -32.19 -32.52
C PRO A 161 -13.83 -32.11 -32.11
N TYR A 162 -13.50 -31.82 -30.85
CA TYR A 162 -12.13 -31.59 -30.40
C TYR A 162 -11.49 -32.84 -29.79
N GLY A 163 -12.10 -33.43 -28.75
CA GLY A 163 -11.56 -34.62 -28.09
C GLY A 163 -10.23 -34.41 -27.37
N TRP A 164 -9.88 -33.17 -26.99
CA TRP A 164 -8.54 -32.85 -26.48
C TRP A 164 -8.26 -33.45 -25.10
N PRO A 165 -7.01 -33.84 -24.82
CA PRO A 165 -6.62 -34.27 -23.49
C PRO A 165 -6.74 -33.11 -22.49
N GLN A 166 -7.13 -33.41 -21.26
CA GLN A 166 -7.29 -32.38 -20.21
C GLN A 166 -6.00 -31.58 -20.00
N ASP A 167 -4.85 -32.22 -20.15
CA ASP A 167 -3.54 -31.56 -20.03
C ASP A 167 -3.39 -30.39 -21.01
N ALA A 168 -3.89 -30.53 -22.24
CA ALA A 168 -3.81 -29.48 -23.24
C ALA A 168 -4.68 -28.28 -22.87
N ILE A 169 -5.89 -28.55 -22.43
CA ILE A 169 -6.86 -27.52 -22.01
C ILE A 169 -6.32 -26.77 -20.79
N ASP A 170 -5.89 -27.50 -19.76
CA ASP A 170 -5.38 -26.94 -18.52
C ASP A 170 -4.06 -26.17 -18.75
N GLY A 171 -3.16 -26.70 -19.58
CA GLY A 171 -1.89 -26.06 -19.94
C GLY A 171 -2.09 -24.77 -20.74
N ALA A 172 -3.00 -24.78 -21.71
CA ALA A 172 -3.37 -23.60 -22.49
C ALA A 172 -4.02 -22.51 -21.62
N LEU A 173 -4.95 -22.88 -20.72
CA LEU A 173 -5.55 -21.93 -19.78
C LEU A 173 -4.50 -21.24 -18.90
N LEU A 174 -3.54 -22.00 -18.37
CA LEU A 174 -2.53 -21.44 -17.49
C LEU A 174 -1.50 -20.58 -18.22
N VAL A 175 -1.10 -20.91 -19.44
CA VAL A 175 -0.19 -20.04 -20.21
C VAL A 175 -0.89 -18.76 -20.65
N LEU A 176 -2.18 -18.80 -21.00
CA LEU A 176 -3.00 -17.62 -21.28
C LEU A 176 -3.11 -16.71 -20.05
N LEU A 177 -3.33 -17.30 -18.87
CA LEU A 177 -3.40 -16.58 -17.61
C LEU A 177 -2.03 -16.01 -17.20
N ALA A 178 -0.95 -16.79 -17.30
CA ALA A 178 0.41 -16.35 -16.99
C ALA A 178 0.85 -15.20 -17.91
N SER A 179 0.38 -15.22 -19.16
CA SER A 179 0.65 -14.17 -20.15
C SER A 179 -0.23 -12.92 -19.97
N GLY A 180 -1.23 -12.98 -19.09
CA GLY A 180 -2.17 -11.88 -18.81
C GLY A 180 -3.16 -11.60 -19.94
N ILE A 181 -3.43 -12.60 -20.79
CA ILE A 181 -4.42 -12.52 -21.88
C ILE A 181 -5.83 -12.83 -21.36
N ILE A 182 -5.91 -13.63 -20.32
CA ILE A 182 -7.14 -13.87 -19.55
C ILE A 182 -6.87 -13.53 -18.09
N ARG A 183 -7.92 -13.20 -17.35
CA ARG A 183 -7.94 -13.16 -15.89
C ARG A 183 -8.74 -14.31 -15.33
N ALA A 184 -8.42 -14.68 -14.09
CA ALA A 184 -9.07 -15.76 -13.37
C ALA A 184 -9.60 -15.27 -12.02
N GLU A 185 -10.82 -15.70 -11.68
CA GLU A 185 -11.49 -15.39 -10.43
C GLU A 185 -11.85 -16.70 -9.70
N ASP A 186 -11.60 -16.76 -8.39
CA ASP A 186 -12.05 -17.87 -7.55
C ASP A 186 -13.57 -17.82 -7.28
N ILE A 187 -14.09 -18.80 -6.53
CA ILE A 187 -15.53 -18.86 -6.17
C ILE A 187 -16.02 -17.66 -5.35
N ARG A 188 -15.10 -16.83 -4.80
CA ARG A 188 -15.40 -15.62 -4.04
C ARG A 188 -15.16 -14.34 -4.87
N ALA A 189 -15.03 -14.47 -6.19
CA ALA A 189 -14.72 -13.38 -7.11
C ALA A 189 -13.37 -12.69 -6.83
N ARG A 190 -12.42 -13.37 -6.17
CA ARG A 190 -11.06 -12.85 -5.98
C ARG A 190 -10.20 -13.22 -7.17
N VAL A 191 -9.42 -12.27 -7.66
CA VAL A 191 -8.45 -12.50 -8.73
C VAL A 191 -7.39 -13.50 -8.24
N VAL A 192 -7.10 -14.50 -9.07
CA VAL A 192 -6.09 -15.55 -8.79
C VAL A 192 -5.08 -15.65 -9.92
N LYS A 193 -3.82 -15.90 -9.58
CA LYS A 193 -2.72 -16.01 -10.55
C LYS A 193 -2.54 -17.44 -11.06
N ALA A 194 -1.89 -17.59 -12.21
CA ALA A 194 -1.48 -18.90 -12.72
C ALA A 194 -0.64 -19.70 -11.69
N THR A 195 0.17 -19.01 -10.88
CA THR A 195 1.00 -19.60 -9.82
C THR A 195 0.23 -20.11 -8.61
N GLU A 196 -1.00 -19.66 -8.43
CA GLU A 196 -1.84 -19.94 -7.27
C GLU A 196 -2.93 -20.99 -7.57
N ILE A 197 -3.20 -21.23 -8.86
CA ILE A 197 -4.23 -22.18 -9.28
C ILE A 197 -3.67 -23.60 -9.24
N GLU A 198 -4.19 -24.38 -8.30
CA GLU A 198 -4.03 -25.83 -8.32
C GLU A 198 -4.85 -26.46 -9.44
N ARG A 199 -4.35 -27.55 -10.04
CA ARG A 199 -5.00 -28.21 -11.19
C ARG A 199 -6.44 -28.66 -10.88
N LYS A 200 -6.68 -29.07 -9.64
CA LYS A 200 -8.03 -29.43 -9.13
C LYS A 200 -8.98 -28.22 -9.04
N ALA A 201 -8.45 -27.01 -8.89
CA ALA A 201 -9.23 -25.79 -8.74
C ALA A 201 -9.66 -25.19 -10.10
N ILE A 202 -8.97 -25.51 -11.21
CA ILE A 202 -9.31 -25.00 -12.55
C ILE A 202 -10.80 -25.16 -12.86
N GLY A 203 -11.38 -26.31 -12.54
CA GLY A 203 -12.80 -26.57 -12.82
C GLY A 203 -13.77 -25.58 -12.16
N ILE A 204 -13.42 -25.03 -11.00
CA ILE A 204 -14.26 -24.08 -10.26
C ILE A 204 -13.87 -22.61 -10.47
N THR A 205 -12.73 -22.35 -11.12
CA THR A 205 -12.25 -21.02 -11.47
C THR A 205 -13.05 -20.43 -12.63
N HIS A 206 -13.36 -19.15 -12.56
CA HIS A 206 -13.96 -18.40 -13.66
C HIS A 206 -12.88 -17.66 -14.43
N PHE A 207 -12.80 -17.90 -15.73
CA PHE A 207 -11.86 -17.25 -16.64
C PHE A 207 -12.58 -16.22 -17.49
N LYS A 208 -11.97 -15.06 -17.72
CA LYS A 208 -12.49 -13.99 -18.57
C LYS A 208 -11.37 -13.46 -19.45
N VAL A 209 -11.66 -13.12 -20.71
CA VAL A 209 -10.69 -12.48 -21.59
C VAL A 209 -10.38 -11.07 -21.07
N GLU A 210 -9.10 -10.71 -21.03
CA GLU A 210 -8.69 -9.33 -20.81
C GLU A 210 -8.88 -8.52 -22.10
N THR A 211 -9.63 -7.43 -22.01
CA THR A 211 -9.85 -6.51 -23.14
C THR A 211 -8.58 -5.76 -23.54
N ILE A 212 -7.63 -5.62 -22.60
CA ILE A 212 -6.37 -4.93 -22.83
C ILE A 212 -5.20 -5.85 -22.46
N VAL A 213 -4.34 -6.14 -23.44
CA VAL A 213 -3.08 -6.87 -23.23
C VAL A 213 -1.92 -5.89 -23.40
N LEU A 214 -1.14 -5.71 -22.33
CA LEU A 214 -0.01 -4.77 -22.34
C LEU A 214 1.17 -5.34 -23.11
N THR A 215 1.73 -4.54 -24.03
CA THR A 215 2.96 -4.87 -24.75
C THR A 215 4.19 -4.82 -23.83
N THR A 216 5.27 -5.49 -24.22
CA THR A 216 6.55 -5.44 -23.48
C THR A 216 7.05 -4.00 -23.29
N GLN A 217 6.91 -3.15 -24.32
CA GLN A 217 7.30 -1.74 -24.25
C GLN A 217 6.46 -0.95 -23.25
N GLN A 218 5.14 -1.18 -23.21
CA GLN A 218 4.24 -0.57 -22.23
C GLN A 218 4.59 -0.99 -20.80
N LYS A 219 4.87 -2.28 -20.58
CA LYS A 219 5.33 -2.81 -19.30
C LYS A 219 6.67 -2.19 -18.86
N ILE A 220 7.60 -1.93 -19.78
CA ILE A 220 8.86 -1.23 -19.48
C ILE A 220 8.59 0.22 -19.05
N ALA A 221 7.76 0.94 -19.80
CA ALA A 221 7.41 2.33 -19.49
C ALA A 221 6.77 2.47 -18.11
N LEU A 222 5.81 1.60 -17.78
CA LEU A 222 5.17 1.55 -16.46
C LEU A 222 6.17 1.31 -15.33
N ARG A 223 7.09 0.35 -15.49
CA ARG A 223 8.13 0.10 -14.48
C ARG A 223 9.04 1.31 -14.28
N LYS A 224 9.44 1.98 -15.36
CA LYS A 224 10.26 3.20 -15.30
C LYS A 224 9.52 4.32 -14.55
N LEU A 225 8.23 4.50 -14.83
CA LEU A 225 7.38 5.48 -14.14
C LEU A 225 7.28 5.16 -12.64
N MET A 226 6.95 3.91 -12.29
CA MET A 226 6.84 3.47 -10.89
C MET A 226 8.14 3.63 -10.11
N ALA A 227 9.28 3.40 -10.75
CA ALA A 227 10.59 3.58 -10.13
C ALA A 227 10.87 5.04 -9.73
N GLN A 228 10.24 6.04 -10.37
CA GLN A 228 10.39 7.44 -9.97
C GLN A 228 9.86 7.71 -8.54
N LEU A 229 8.92 6.91 -8.07
CA LEU A 229 8.38 6.96 -6.70
C LEU A 229 8.87 5.79 -5.84
N GLN A 230 10.00 5.17 -6.21
CA GLN A 230 10.62 4.07 -5.48
C GLN A 230 9.70 2.83 -5.33
N VAL A 231 8.75 2.66 -6.25
CA VAL A 231 7.89 1.48 -6.33
C VAL A 231 8.55 0.44 -7.22
N ASN A 232 9.08 -0.61 -6.59
CA ASN A 232 9.79 -1.70 -7.27
C ASN A 232 8.82 -2.67 -7.96
N ALA A 233 8.53 -2.41 -9.24
CA ALA A 233 7.74 -3.27 -10.09
C ALA A 233 8.61 -4.10 -11.05
N ASN A 234 8.24 -5.36 -11.24
CA ASN A 234 8.78 -6.30 -12.22
C ASN A 234 7.65 -6.75 -13.18
N GLN A 235 8.00 -7.57 -14.18
CA GLN A 235 7.04 -7.97 -15.21
C GLN A 235 5.85 -8.78 -14.69
N SER A 236 6.00 -9.48 -13.56
CA SER A 236 4.97 -10.38 -13.00
C SER A 236 4.13 -9.73 -11.89
N ASN A 237 4.55 -8.59 -11.32
CA ASN A 237 3.84 -7.93 -10.21
C ASN A 237 3.36 -6.49 -10.54
N LEU A 238 3.36 -6.08 -11.82
CA LEU A 238 2.93 -4.75 -12.25
C LEU A 238 1.53 -4.39 -11.73
N GLY A 239 0.58 -5.31 -11.85
CA GLY A 239 -0.80 -5.11 -11.37
C GLY A 239 -0.86 -4.85 -9.86
N GLU A 240 -0.09 -5.58 -9.07
CA GLU A 240 -0.04 -5.39 -7.60
C GLU A 240 0.65 -4.09 -7.21
N SER A 241 1.66 -3.68 -7.99
CA SER A 241 2.43 -2.46 -7.74
C SER A 241 1.66 -1.19 -8.07
N SER A 242 0.63 -1.28 -8.93
CA SER A 242 -0.17 -0.14 -9.39
C SER A 242 -0.86 0.61 -8.25
N GLY A 243 -1.50 -0.09 -7.32
CA GLY A 243 -2.17 0.53 -6.17
C GLY A 243 -1.19 1.28 -5.27
N LYS A 244 -0.03 0.66 -4.98
CA LYS A 244 1.04 1.31 -4.21
C LYS A 244 1.59 2.54 -4.94
N PHE A 245 1.77 2.46 -6.25
CA PHE A 245 2.20 3.59 -7.07
C PHE A 245 1.22 4.77 -6.99
N LEU A 246 -0.08 4.52 -7.16
CA LEU A 246 -1.09 5.58 -7.06
C LEU A 246 -1.18 6.17 -5.64
N MET A 247 -0.93 5.38 -4.60
CA MET A 247 -0.85 5.85 -3.21
C MET A 247 0.38 6.76 -2.99
N GLU A 248 1.58 6.35 -3.44
CA GLU A 248 2.78 7.20 -3.31
C GLU A 248 2.67 8.47 -4.17
N LEU A 249 2.00 8.41 -5.31
CA LEU A 249 1.74 9.57 -6.16
C LEU A 249 0.83 10.59 -5.45
N GLU A 250 -0.25 10.13 -4.81
CA GLU A 250 -1.13 10.98 -4.02
C GLU A 250 -0.39 11.59 -2.81
N LYS A 251 0.38 10.79 -2.08
CA LYS A 251 1.20 11.28 -0.96
C LYS A 251 2.21 12.34 -1.38
N LEU A 252 2.80 12.21 -2.57
CA LEU A 252 3.68 13.24 -3.12
C LEU A 252 2.91 14.54 -3.42
N ALA A 253 1.68 14.45 -3.95
CA ALA A 253 0.83 15.61 -4.15
C ALA A 253 0.49 16.32 -2.82
N GLU A 254 0.19 15.56 -1.77
CA GLU A 254 -0.07 16.10 -0.42
C GLU A 254 1.13 16.88 0.15
N GLN A 255 2.36 16.48 -0.20
CA GLN A 255 3.58 17.16 0.23
C GLN A 255 3.89 18.43 -0.59
N ALA A 256 3.34 18.53 -1.80
CA ALA A 256 3.59 19.63 -2.72
C ALA A 256 2.69 20.86 -2.51
N GLY A 257 1.87 20.87 -1.46
CA GLY A 257 1.02 22.00 -1.09
C GLY A 257 0.35 21.78 0.26
N GLY A 258 -0.66 22.57 0.60
CA GLY A 258 -1.41 22.34 1.84
C GLY A 258 -2.18 23.55 2.33
N GLU A 259 -2.22 23.70 3.65
CA GLU A 259 -2.78 24.86 4.33
C GLU A 259 -1.90 26.10 4.11
N ALA A 260 -2.53 27.27 4.10
CA ALA A 260 -1.83 28.55 4.04
C ALA A 260 -0.73 28.62 5.13
N PRO A 261 0.45 29.20 4.83
CA PRO A 261 0.88 29.89 3.61
C PRO A 261 1.38 28.97 2.46
N LYS A 262 1.30 27.63 2.59
CA LYS A 262 1.79 26.75 1.52
C LYS A 262 0.97 27.00 0.24
N PRO A 263 1.53 26.76 -0.95
CA PRO A 263 0.75 26.68 -2.17
C PRO A 263 -0.44 25.73 -2.03
N GLU A 264 -1.46 25.93 -2.86
CA GLU A 264 -2.59 25.02 -2.90
C GLU A 264 -2.14 23.59 -3.24
N ARG A 265 -2.86 22.60 -2.70
CA ARG A 265 -2.58 21.21 -3.05
C ARG A 265 -2.82 21.00 -4.55
N PRO A 266 -1.91 20.31 -5.27
CA PRO A 266 -2.14 19.94 -6.64
C PRO A 266 -3.44 19.15 -6.83
N ASN A 267 -4.05 19.25 -8.00
CA ASN A 267 -5.26 18.49 -8.33
C ASN A 267 -4.93 17.01 -8.53
N THR A 268 -5.54 16.15 -7.70
CA THR A 268 -5.34 14.69 -7.71
C THR A 268 -6.53 13.91 -8.29
N ARG A 269 -7.55 14.56 -8.86
CA ARG A 269 -8.76 13.89 -9.37
C ARG A 269 -8.45 12.80 -10.40
N PHE A 270 -7.43 13.00 -11.23
CA PHE A 270 -7.01 11.99 -12.20
C PHE A 270 -6.50 10.70 -11.53
N ILE A 271 -5.97 10.78 -10.30
CA ILE A 271 -5.53 9.61 -9.52
C ILE A 271 -6.75 8.78 -9.11
N ASP A 272 -7.84 9.42 -8.70
CA ASP A 272 -9.10 8.75 -8.36
C ASP A 272 -9.74 8.09 -9.59
N ASP A 273 -9.70 8.77 -10.74
CA ASP A 273 -10.16 8.20 -12.01
C ASP A 273 -9.33 6.94 -12.36
N LEU A 274 -8.01 6.96 -12.16
CA LEU A 274 -7.16 5.78 -12.35
C LEU A 274 -7.47 4.65 -11.35
N ARG A 275 -7.88 4.96 -10.12
CA ARG A 275 -8.29 3.97 -9.11
C ARG A 275 -9.61 3.28 -9.43
N SER A 276 -10.47 3.91 -10.24
CA SER A 276 -11.77 3.35 -10.62
C SER A 276 -11.66 2.14 -11.56
N SER A 277 -10.51 1.96 -12.22
CA SER A 277 -10.21 0.82 -13.11
C SER A 277 -9.40 -0.25 -12.37
N GLY A 278 -9.48 -1.50 -12.80
CA GLY A 278 -8.72 -2.62 -12.23
C GLY A 278 -7.94 -3.41 -13.28
N GLY A 279 -6.95 -4.19 -12.86
CA GLY A 279 -6.20 -5.09 -13.74
C GLY A 279 -5.41 -4.36 -14.84
N ASN A 280 -5.43 -4.90 -16.06
CA ASN A 280 -4.68 -4.32 -17.18
C ASN A 280 -5.29 -2.99 -17.67
N ASP A 281 -6.59 -2.77 -17.47
CA ASP A 281 -7.25 -1.50 -17.84
C ASP A 281 -6.67 -0.33 -17.04
N GLN A 282 -6.44 -0.51 -15.73
CA GLN A 282 -5.78 0.49 -14.90
C GLN A 282 -4.34 0.76 -15.34
N LEU A 283 -3.58 -0.30 -15.58
CA LEU A 283 -2.19 -0.18 -16.02
C LEU A 283 -2.10 0.52 -17.38
N TYR A 284 -3.03 0.25 -18.29
CA TYR A 284 -3.08 0.94 -19.57
C TYR A 284 -3.48 2.40 -19.42
N ALA A 285 -4.45 2.73 -18.56
CA ALA A 285 -4.81 4.11 -18.27
C ALA A 285 -3.64 4.90 -17.66
N ILE A 286 -2.88 4.29 -16.74
CA ILE A 286 -1.63 4.87 -16.21
C ILE A 286 -0.63 5.08 -17.35
N TYR A 287 -0.46 4.09 -18.23
CA TYR A 287 0.46 4.17 -19.36
C TYR A 287 0.11 5.33 -20.31
N VAL A 288 -1.16 5.50 -20.66
CA VAL A 288 -1.64 6.60 -21.51
C VAL A 288 -1.31 7.96 -20.90
N GLN A 289 -1.33 8.08 -19.58
CA GLN A 289 -1.04 9.32 -18.86
C GLN A 289 0.43 9.48 -18.45
N THR A 290 1.34 8.58 -18.86
CA THR A 290 2.74 8.56 -18.39
C THR A 290 3.41 9.94 -18.43
N VAL A 291 3.34 10.65 -19.56
CA VAL A 291 4.00 11.95 -19.72
C VAL A 291 3.48 13.00 -18.73
N SER A 292 2.16 13.06 -18.55
CA SER A 292 1.52 13.98 -17.60
C SER A 292 1.88 13.64 -16.14
N ILE A 293 1.92 12.35 -15.82
CA ILE A 293 2.30 11.88 -14.49
C ILE A 293 3.78 12.16 -14.22
N GLU A 294 4.68 11.95 -15.17
CA GLU A 294 6.11 12.28 -15.02
C GLU A 294 6.34 13.78 -14.77
N GLN A 295 5.62 14.64 -15.50
CA GLN A 295 5.66 16.08 -15.28
C GLN A 295 5.15 16.47 -13.89
N SER A 296 4.05 15.84 -13.45
CA SER A 296 3.47 16.04 -12.11
C SER A 296 4.45 15.60 -11.02
N ILE A 297 5.05 14.41 -11.14
CA ILE A 297 6.05 13.91 -10.18
C ILE A 297 7.22 14.89 -10.07
N LYS A 298 7.74 15.39 -11.20
CA LYS A 298 8.84 16.36 -11.19
C LYS A 298 8.46 17.66 -10.50
N ALA A 299 7.32 18.24 -10.86
CA ALA A 299 6.84 19.50 -10.29
C ALA A 299 6.56 19.37 -8.78
N TRP A 300 5.90 18.27 -8.37
CA TRP A 300 5.54 18.04 -6.98
C TRP A 300 6.75 17.75 -6.09
N LYS A 301 7.78 17.05 -6.59
CA LYS A 301 9.05 16.90 -5.87
C LYS A 301 9.75 18.23 -5.63
N ASP A 302 9.82 19.08 -6.65
CA ASP A 302 10.42 20.43 -6.53
C ASP A 302 9.67 21.29 -5.51
N LEU A 303 8.33 21.32 -5.60
CA LEU A 303 7.49 22.04 -4.63
C LEU A 303 7.65 21.50 -3.21
N ALA A 304 7.60 20.19 -3.01
CA ALA A 304 7.77 19.57 -1.70
C ALA A 304 9.13 19.89 -1.09
N GLU A 305 10.20 19.87 -1.89
CA GLU A 305 11.55 20.25 -1.42
C GLU A 305 11.62 21.72 -1.00
N LYS A 306 11.07 22.63 -1.82
CA LYS A 306 11.00 24.05 -1.51
C LYS A 306 10.19 24.33 -0.23
N ILE A 307 9.03 23.68 -0.08
CA ILE A 307 8.20 23.77 1.13
C ILE A 307 8.99 23.28 2.35
N ASN A 308 9.64 22.12 2.26
CA ASN A 308 10.41 21.56 3.38
C ASN A 308 11.55 22.49 3.84
N LYS A 309 12.16 23.24 2.93
CA LYS A 309 13.19 24.25 3.26
C LYS A 309 12.60 25.53 3.85
N ALA A 310 11.46 25.99 3.36
CA ALA A 310 10.83 27.24 3.79
C ALA A 310 10.01 27.11 5.09
N TRP A 311 9.42 25.93 5.34
CA TRP A 311 8.48 25.72 6.44
C TRP A 311 9.07 25.97 7.84
N PRO A 312 10.30 25.54 8.17
CA PRO A 312 10.91 25.87 9.45
C PRO A 312 11.11 27.38 9.64
N LYS A 313 11.50 28.10 8.56
CA LYS A 313 11.66 29.56 8.60
C LYS A 313 10.32 30.26 8.87
N TRP A 314 9.26 29.80 8.22
CA TRP A 314 7.90 30.32 8.44
C TRP A 314 7.41 30.08 9.87
N THR A 315 7.65 28.88 10.41
CA THR A 315 7.24 28.54 11.78
C THR A 315 7.93 29.45 12.79
N LEU A 316 9.24 29.69 12.60
CA LEU A 316 10.01 30.62 13.41
C LEU A 316 9.47 32.05 13.32
N LEU A 317 9.18 32.53 12.10
CA LEU A 317 8.60 33.84 11.87
C LEU A 317 7.26 34.01 12.60
N LYS A 318 6.37 33.01 12.57
CA LYS A 318 5.08 33.04 13.28
C LYS A 318 5.25 33.11 14.79
N GLN A 319 6.23 32.42 15.35
CA GLN A 319 6.53 32.49 16.80
C GLN A 319 7.04 33.88 17.20
N LEU A 320 7.92 34.48 16.42
CA LEU A 320 8.37 35.87 16.65
C LEU A 320 7.20 36.85 16.54
N ALA A 321 6.38 36.72 15.49
CA ALA A 321 5.22 37.58 15.27
C ALA A 321 4.22 37.49 16.43
N TYR A 322 3.99 36.30 16.99
CA TYR A 322 3.14 36.10 18.17
C TYR A 322 3.61 36.92 19.37
N HIS A 323 4.91 36.92 19.66
CA HIS A 323 5.47 37.70 20.77
C HIS A 323 5.49 39.21 20.50
N ALA A 324 5.54 39.61 19.23
CA ALA A 324 5.58 41.02 18.82
C ALA A 324 4.20 41.72 18.83
N VAL A 325 3.10 40.99 19.00
CA VAL A 325 1.72 41.55 18.95
C VAL A 325 1.52 42.78 19.84
N SER A 326 2.11 42.78 21.03
CA SER A 326 1.94 43.89 21.98
C SER A 326 2.80 45.13 21.70
N ILE A 327 3.78 45.03 20.79
CA ILE A 327 4.77 46.10 20.53
C ILE A 327 4.75 46.61 19.09
N ASP A 328 4.28 45.83 18.11
CA ASP A 328 4.06 46.27 16.72
C ASP A 328 2.70 46.96 16.55
N GLN A 329 2.54 48.13 17.18
CA GLN A 329 1.25 48.85 17.27
C GLN A 329 0.66 49.24 15.90
N ASP A 330 1.52 49.66 14.97
CA ASP A 330 1.14 50.01 13.59
C ASP A 330 1.01 48.78 12.67
N ARG A 331 1.20 47.58 13.21
CA ARG A 331 1.11 46.29 12.51
C ARG A 331 2.01 46.20 11.28
N VAL A 332 3.17 46.86 11.32
CA VAL A 332 4.12 46.93 10.20
C VAL A 332 4.60 45.54 9.82
N PHE A 333 4.91 44.70 10.79
CA PHE A 333 5.39 43.34 10.56
C PHE A 333 4.25 42.33 10.58
N ILE A 334 3.35 42.42 11.56
CA ILE A 334 2.27 41.44 11.75
C ILE A 334 1.32 41.44 10.55
N GLY A 335 0.97 42.61 10.02
CA GLY A 335 0.12 42.71 8.83
C GLY A 335 0.76 42.03 7.62
N GLN A 336 2.08 42.18 7.42
CA GLN A 336 2.79 41.51 6.33
C GLN A 336 2.86 40.00 6.50
N VAL A 337 3.07 39.50 7.73
CA VAL A 337 3.00 38.06 8.04
C VAL A 337 1.62 37.51 7.68
N GLU A 338 0.54 38.20 8.07
CA GLU A 338 -0.82 37.78 7.71
C GLU A 338 -1.06 37.79 6.19
N MET A 339 -0.51 38.76 5.46
CA MET A 339 -0.61 38.80 4.00
C MET A 339 0.11 37.62 3.33
N ILE A 340 1.29 37.24 3.81
CA ILE A 340 2.00 36.05 3.31
C ILE A 340 1.16 34.79 3.52
N GLU A 341 0.49 34.68 4.67
CA GLU A 341 -0.40 33.58 4.99
C GLU A 341 -1.62 33.56 4.07
N GLN A 342 -2.37 34.66 4.00
CA GLN A 342 -3.59 34.79 3.22
C GLN A 342 -3.36 34.59 1.72
N HIS A 343 -2.25 35.12 1.18
CA HIS A 343 -1.92 35.03 -0.24
C HIS A 343 -1.03 33.84 -0.60
N ARG A 344 -0.77 32.92 0.35
CA ARG A 344 0.02 31.69 0.14
C ARG A 344 1.42 31.93 -0.44
N GLN A 345 2.12 32.92 0.10
CA GLN A 345 3.40 33.41 -0.42
C GLN A 345 4.63 32.76 0.25
N LEU A 346 4.51 31.54 0.78
CA LEU A 346 5.61 30.82 1.43
C LEU A 346 6.85 30.70 0.52
N LEU A 347 6.63 30.55 -0.79
CA LEU A 347 7.65 30.34 -1.81
C LEU A 347 7.79 31.53 -2.77
N ALA A 348 7.42 32.74 -2.35
CA ALA A 348 7.56 33.93 -3.18
C ALA A 348 9.03 34.24 -3.51
N GLU A 349 9.27 34.73 -4.72
CA GLU A 349 10.55 35.25 -5.16
C GLU A 349 10.38 36.75 -5.50
N PRO A 350 11.09 37.67 -4.82
CA PRO A 350 12.12 37.45 -3.79
C PRO A 350 11.57 36.94 -2.43
N ASP A 351 12.44 36.36 -1.59
CA ASP A 351 12.10 35.83 -0.25
C ASP A 351 11.53 36.94 0.66
N LEU A 352 10.28 36.75 1.11
CA LEU A 352 9.56 37.68 1.99
C LEU A 352 9.73 37.36 3.48
N ILE A 353 10.17 36.15 3.82
CA ILE A 353 10.21 35.63 5.20
C ILE A 353 11.45 36.13 5.93
N GLU A 354 12.61 36.09 5.26
CA GLU A 354 13.88 36.44 5.91
C GLU A 354 13.98 37.93 6.32
N PRO A 355 13.54 38.92 5.50
CA PRO A 355 13.51 40.31 5.91
C PRO A 355 12.61 40.56 7.13
N LEU A 356 11.42 39.96 7.16
CA LEU A 356 10.48 40.09 8.29
C LEU A 356 11.03 39.45 9.56
N THR A 357 11.68 38.28 9.44
CA THR A 357 12.33 37.60 10.57
C THR A 357 13.42 38.49 11.19
N LYS A 358 14.24 39.13 10.36
CA LYS A 358 15.29 40.06 10.83
C LYS A 358 14.68 41.28 11.53
N GLY A 359 13.63 41.88 10.95
CA GLY A 359 12.95 43.03 11.55
C GLY A 359 12.30 42.71 12.89
N LEU A 360 11.56 41.61 12.98
CA LEU A 360 10.93 41.16 14.22
C LEU A 360 11.96 40.78 15.30
N ASN A 361 13.04 40.11 14.92
CA ASN A 361 14.14 39.85 15.85
C ASN A 361 14.72 41.12 16.44
N GLN A 362 14.97 42.13 15.60
CA GLN A 362 15.53 43.39 16.07
C GLN A 362 14.54 44.11 17.01
N MET A 363 13.26 44.19 16.63
CA MET A 363 12.23 44.79 17.47
C MET A 363 12.09 44.11 18.84
N LEU A 364 12.07 42.77 18.86
CA LEU A 364 11.96 42.01 20.12
C LEU A 364 13.23 42.12 20.96
N ARG A 365 14.41 42.12 20.33
CA ARG A 365 15.69 42.33 21.00
C ARG A 365 15.75 43.70 21.67
N ASP A 366 15.33 44.74 20.97
CA ASP A 366 15.33 46.11 21.51
C ASP A 366 14.38 46.20 22.71
N ALA A 367 13.16 45.66 22.59
CA ALA A 367 12.21 45.61 23.69
C ALA A 367 12.74 44.83 24.92
N LEU A 368 13.41 43.70 24.70
CA LEU A 368 14.03 42.91 25.78
C LEU A 368 15.20 43.64 26.44
N ASN A 369 16.05 44.33 25.67
CA ASN A 369 17.16 45.11 26.19
C ASN A 369 16.68 46.33 27.01
N GLU A 370 15.59 46.97 26.59
CA GLU A 370 14.94 48.03 27.36
C GLU A 370 14.40 47.49 28.69
N LEU A 371 13.72 46.33 28.66
CA LEU A 371 13.22 45.68 29.88
C LEU A 371 14.36 45.23 30.80
N GLN A 372 15.46 44.73 30.25
CA GLN A 372 16.65 44.39 31.03
C GLN A 372 17.23 45.63 31.72
N SER A 373 17.37 46.73 30.98
CA SER A 373 17.86 48.00 31.53
C SER A 373 16.93 48.55 32.62
N ALA A 374 15.61 48.48 32.41
CA ALA A 374 14.61 48.89 33.40
C ALA A 374 14.61 47.99 34.64
N TRP A 375 14.81 46.67 34.48
CA TRP A 375 14.99 45.73 35.58
C TRP A 375 16.23 46.10 36.41
N ASP A 376 17.38 46.28 35.77
CA ASP A 376 18.63 46.59 36.45
C ASP A 376 18.57 47.95 37.16
N ALA A 377 17.91 48.95 36.56
CA ALA A 377 17.67 50.24 37.19
C ALA A 377 16.78 50.13 38.43
N ALA A 378 15.64 49.41 38.33
CA ALA A 378 14.74 49.21 39.46
C ALA A 378 15.38 48.40 40.59
N TRP A 379 16.20 47.40 40.24
CA TRP A 379 16.95 46.59 41.19
C TRP A 379 17.98 47.43 41.93
N ASN A 380 18.83 48.16 41.20
CA ASN A 380 19.87 49.01 41.78
C ASN A 380 19.27 50.13 42.65
N ALA A 381 18.14 50.72 42.24
CA ALA A 381 17.42 51.69 43.05
C ALA A 381 16.92 51.08 44.37
N GLY A 382 16.37 49.86 44.32
CA GLY A 382 15.95 49.11 45.50
C GLY A 382 17.12 48.79 46.44
N GLU A 383 18.24 48.29 45.90
CA GLU A 383 19.45 48.00 46.68
C GLU A 383 20.03 49.27 47.34
N ALA A 384 20.02 50.41 46.64
CA ALA A 384 20.46 51.68 47.21
C ALA A 384 19.54 52.17 48.35
N LEU A 385 18.25 51.83 48.34
CA LEU A 385 17.35 52.09 49.47
C LEU A 385 17.70 51.20 50.67
N LEU A 386 18.00 49.92 50.45
CA LEU A 386 18.43 49.00 51.51
C LEU A 386 19.75 49.44 52.15
N GLU A 387 20.72 49.88 51.34
CA GLU A 387 22.03 50.32 51.82
C GLU A 387 21.92 51.55 52.75
N LYS A 388 20.95 52.43 52.48
CA LYS A 388 20.70 53.64 53.28
C LYS A 388 19.80 53.41 54.50
N ASP A 389 19.19 52.24 54.65
CA ASP A 389 18.24 51.97 55.74
C ASP A 389 18.94 51.38 56.97
N ASP A 390 18.83 52.09 58.10
CA ASP A 390 19.49 51.71 59.35
C ASP A 390 18.95 50.42 59.96
N ASN A 391 17.65 50.13 59.79
CA ASN A 391 17.02 48.93 60.34
C ASN A 391 17.46 47.70 59.55
N TRP A 392 17.46 47.81 58.22
CA TRP A 392 17.97 46.79 57.32
C TRP A 392 19.42 46.46 57.63
N ASN A 393 20.28 47.47 57.79
CA ASN A 393 21.70 47.26 58.03
C ASN A 393 22.00 46.50 59.34
N LYS A 394 21.16 46.65 60.37
CA LYS A 394 21.28 45.96 61.67
C LYS A 394 20.81 44.50 61.66
N LEU A 395 20.05 44.06 60.66
CA LEU A 395 19.58 42.67 60.56
C LEU A 395 20.74 41.69 60.34
N GLU A 396 20.59 40.49 60.92
CA GLU A 396 21.50 39.37 60.69
C GLU A 396 21.37 38.80 59.27
N GLY A 397 22.38 38.05 58.81
CA GLY A 397 22.42 37.48 57.46
C GLY A 397 21.22 36.60 57.12
N ASP A 398 20.80 35.74 58.05
CA ASP A 398 19.66 34.85 57.86
C ASP A 398 18.33 35.64 57.79
N GLN A 399 18.18 36.70 58.58
CA GLN A 399 17.01 37.57 58.56
C GLN A 399 16.90 38.33 57.23
N LYS A 400 18.02 38.87 56.72
CA LYS A 400 18.09 39.50 55.39
C LYS A 400 17.74 38.51 54.28
N HIS A 401 18.22 37.27 54.40
CA HIS A 401 17.94 36.22 53.42
C HIS A 401 16.45 35.84 53.38
N GLU A 402 15.83 35.62 54.54
CA GLU A 402 14.41 35.27 54.66
C GLU A 402 13.48 36.36 54.10
N LEU A 403 13.77 37.64 54.39
CA LEU A 403 13.01 38.76 53.85
C LEU A 403 13.11 38.84 52.32
N ARG A 404 14.33 38.67 51.76
CA ARG A 404 14.53 38.62 50.31
C ARG A 404 13.81 37.44 49.67
N LEU A 405 13.84 36.27 50.30
CA LEU A 405 13.17 35.07 49.82
C LEU A 405 11.66 35.28 49.72
N ARG A 406 11.04 35.82 50.78
CA ARG A 406 9.59 36.12 50.82
C ARG A 406 9.16 37.10 49.73
N ARG A 407 10.00 38.09 49.42
CA ARG A 407 9.74 39.12 48.40
C ARG A 407 10.26 38.77 47.00
N GLN A 408 10.83 37.57 46.84
CA GLN A 408 11.44 37.09 45.59
C GLN A 408 12.54 38.04 45.07
N LEU A 409 13.28 38.68 45.97
CA LEU A 409 14.39 39.59 45.69
C LEU A 409 15.74 38.88 45.88
N LEU A 410 15.87 37.71 45.26
CA LEU A 410 17.11 36.93 45.22
C LEU A 410 17.66 36.88 43.78
N ALA A 411 18.96 36.68 43.63
CA ALA A 411 19.60 36.59 42.32
C ALA A 411 18.97 35.52 41.40
N LYS A 412 18.52 34.39 41.98
CA LYS A 412 17.81 33.31 41.26
C LYS A 412 16.47 33.75 40.65
N ASN A 413 15.89 34.85 41.13
CA ASN A 413 14.62 35.39 40.65
C ASN A 413 14.82 36.44 39.54
N LYS A 414 16.06 36.84 39.24
CA LYS A 414 16.37 37.71 38.11
C LYS A 414 16.01 36.99 36.81
N PRO A 415 15.15 37.58 35.96
CA PRO A 415 14.90 37.04 34.63
C PRO A 415 16.20 36.96 33.82
N VAL A 416 16.34 35.89 33.04
CA VAL A 416 17.42 35.75 32.07
C VAL A 416 16.95 36.38 30.77
N PHE A 417 17.73 37.30 30.21
CA PHE A 417 17.46 38.00 28.95
C PHE A 417 18.43 37.48 27.88
N GLU A 418 18.05 36.41 27.19
CA GLU A 418 18.82 35.84 26.06
C GLU A 418 18.29 36.46 24.76
N VAL A 419 19.16 37.14 24.00
CA VAL A 419 18.78 37.89 22.79
C VAL A 419 19.74 37.68 21.60
N GLU A 420 20.61 36.67 21.67
CA GLU A 420 21.67 36.43 20.70
C GLU A 420 21.10 36.09 19.32
N ASP A 421 20.08 35.24 19.27
CA ASP A 421 19.40 34.78 18.06
C ASP A 421 17.88 34.63 18.27
N SER A 422 17.16 34.25 17.20
CA SER A 422 15.71 34.07 17.25
C SER A 422 15.27 33.05 18.31
N ALA A 423 16.02 31.96 18.48
CA ALA A 423 15.65 30.89 19.40
C ALA A 423 15.82 31.32 20.85
N ALA A 424 16.89 32.05 21.17
CA ALA A 424 17.13 32.69 22.45
C ALA A 424 16.02 33.71 22.80
N ILE A 425 15.64 34.57 21.85
CA ILE A 425 14.56 35.55 22.03
C ILE A 425 13.24 34.82 22.35
N ILE A 426 12.85 33.83 21.55
CA ILE A 426 11.62 33.06 21.75
C ILE A 426 11.64 32.35 23.10
N LYS A 427 12.74 31.69 23.46
CA LYS A 427 12.89 30.99 24.74
C LYS A 427 12.74 31.94 25.94
N THR A 428 13.31 33.15 25.86
CA THR A 428 13.14 34.19 26.88
C THR A 428 11.67 34.57 27.03
N LEU A 429 10.99 34.80 25.89
CA LEU A 429 9.61 35.29 25.87
C LEU A 429 8.57 34.20 26.19
N ASP A 430 8.84 32.93 25.88
CA ASP A 430 7.98 31.81 26.25
C ASP A 430 7.95 31.58 27.78
N SER A 431 9.00 31.99 28.49
CA SER A 431 9.12 31.80 29.94
C SER A 431 8.25 32.76 30.76
N ILE A 432 8.23 34.06 30.40
CA ILE A 432 7.53 35.11 31.17
C ILE A 432 6.67 36.02 30.28
N GLY A 433 7.08 36.21 29.02
CA GLY A 433 6.47 37.16 28.09
C GLY A 433 6.78 38.62 28.41
N LEU A 434 6.58 39.50 27.41
CA LEU A 434 6.87 40.93 27.54
C LEU A 434 6.05 41.60 28.65
N GLN A 435 4.75 41.30 28.74
CA GLN A 435 3.89 41.91 29.77
C GLN A 435 4.25 41.42 31.18
N GLY A 436 4.52 40.11 31.34
CA GLY A 436 4.92 39.57 32.63
C GLY A 436 6.25 40.16 33.13
N LEU A 437 7.17 40.47 32.23
CA LEU A 437 8.42 41.18 32.56
C LEU A 437 8.12 42.62 33.02
N LYS A 438 7.27 43.36 32.28
CA LYS A 438 6.84 44.71 32.65
C LYS A 438 6.19 44.73 34.04
N ASP A 439 5.29 43.80 34.33
CA ASP A 439 4.57 43.74 35.60
C ASP A 439 5.52 43.46 36.78
N ARG A 440 6.52 42.58 36.59
CA ARG A 440 7.53 42.30 37.61
C ARG A 440 8.43 43.50 37.89
N ILE A 441 8.83 44.24 36.85
CA ILE A 441 9.60 45.49 36.99
C ILE A 441 8.76 46.53 37.75
N ALA A 442 7.50 46.73 37.35
CA ALA A 442 6.60 47.69 37.99
C ALA A 442 6.31 47.36 39.46
N ALA A 443 6.25 46.08 39.82
CA ALA A 443 6.06 45.64 41.20
C ALA A 443 7.33 45.77 42.09
N MET A 444 8.50 45.93 41.48
CA MET A 444 9.78 45.88 42.19
C MET A 444 9.94 46.97 43.27
N PRO A 445 9.64 48.27 43.01
CA PRO A 445 9.73 49.30 44.04
C PRO A 445 8.87 49.00 45.28
N GLY A 446 7.66 48.48 45.06
CA GLY A 446 6.76 48.08 46.15
C GLY A 446 7.32 46.93 46.97
N ARG A 447 7.96 45.93 46.33
CA ARG A 447 8.61 44.81 47.03
C ARG A 447 9.75 45.28 47.93
N TYR A 448 10.57 46.23 47.48
CA TYR A 448 11.64 46.81 48.30
C TYR A 448 11.07 47.67 49.45
N SER A 449 10.05 48.49 49.21
CA SER A 449 9.40 49.27 50.25
C SER A 449 8.75 48.40 51.34
N ASP A 450 8.07 47.33 50.94
CA ASP A 450 7.51 46.35 51.87
C ASP A 450 8.61 45.64 52.68
N MET A 451 9.75 45.34 52.05
CA MET A 451 10.88 44.69 52.71
C MET A 451 11.52 45.59 53.76
N LEU A 452 11.68 46.88 53.47
CA LEU A 452 12.15 47.88 54.43
C LEU A 452 11.20 48.04 55.61
N PHE A 453 9.89 48.05 55.33
CA PHE A 453 8.88 48.10 56.38
C PHE A 453 8.92 46.85 57.29
N GLU A 454 9.08 45.65 56.72
CA GLU A 454 9.26 44.43 57.51
C GLU A 454 10.57 44.44 58.32
N ALA A 455 11.66 44.96 57.76
CA ALA A 455 12.92 45.12 58.46
C ALA A 455 12.79 46.04 59.69
N ALA A 456 12.13 47.19 59.51
CA ALA A 456 11.82 48.11 60.62
C ALA A 456 11.00 47.42 61.71
N LYS A 457 9.98 46.63 61.33
CA LYS A 457 9.13 45.90 62.29
C LYS A 457 9.88 44.81 63.06
N LEU A 458 10.87 44.15 62.44
CA LEU A 458 11.70 43.15 63.12
C LEU A 458 12.66 43.79 64.13
N MET A 459 13.24 44.94 63.78
CA MET A 459 14.17 45.66 64.66
C MET A 459 13.46 46.40 65.81
N GLU A 460 12.24 46.86 65.57
CA GLU A 460 11.41 47.54 66.57
C GLU A 460 10.04 46.87 66.72
N PRO A 461 9.95 45.69 67.39
CA PRO A 461 8.70 44.91 67.48
C PRO A 461 7.55 45.61 68.19
N LYS A 462 7.85 46.65 68.98
CA LYS A 462 6.87 47.48 69.71
C LYS A 462 6.44 48.72 68.90
N ALA A 463 7.00 48.92 67.71
CA ALA A 463 6.70 50.09 66.89
C ALA A 463 5.23 50.09 66.44
N GLN A 464 4.62 51.28 66.49
CA GLN A 464 3.27 51.52 66.02
C GLN A 464 3.29 51.85 64.52
N VAL A 465 2.49 51.14 63.74
CA VAL A 465 2.33 51.40 62.30
C VAL A 465 1.27 52.49 62.13
N VAL A 466 1.63 53.58 61.46
CA VAL A 466 0.72 54.69 61.17
C VAL A 466 0.59 54.86 59.67
N ASP A 467 -0.60 54.57 59.13
CA ASP A 467 -0.94 54.82 57.74
C ASP A 467 -1.33 56.29 57.57
N ILE A 468 -0.50 57.07 56.88
CA ILE A 468 -0.82 58.46 56.57
C ILE A 468 -1.62 58.50 55.27
N LYS A 469 -2.79 59.15 55.29
CA LYS A 469 -3.63 59.30 54.10
C LYS A 469 -2.90 60.07 53.00
N LYS A 470 -2.76 59.45 51.84
CA LYS A 470 -2.24 60.07 50.61
C LYS A 470 -3.38 60.82 49.92
N LEU A 471 -3.39 62.15 50.05
CA LEU A 471 -4.42 63.04 49.51
C LEU A 471 -3.88 63.85 48.32
N THR A 472 -4.75 64.18 47.37
CA THR A 472 -4.43 65.15 46.31
C THR A 472 -4.65 66.56 46.84
N LEU A 473 -3.57 67.24 47.18
CA LEU A 473 -3.59 68.59 47.75
C LEU A 473 -3.48 69.63 46.62
N ARG A 474 -4.37 70.62 46.60
CA ARG A 474 -4.55 71.58 45.50
C ARG A 474 -4.20 73.01 45.87
N SER A 475 -3.94 73.30 47.15
CA SER A 475 -3.53 74.63 47.63
C SER A 475 -2.50 74.51 48.76
N SER A 476 -1.79 75.60 49.05
CA SER A 476 -0.84 75.65 50.18
C SER A 476 -1.56 75.43 51.52
N GLU A 477 -2.79 75.93 51.66
CA GLU A 477 -3.60 75.79 52.87
C GLU A 477 -4.00 74.32 53.13
N GLU A 478 -4.29 73.56 52.06
CA GLU A 478 -4.54 72.11 52.16
C GLU A 478 -3.28 71.34 52.60
N VAL A 479 -2.09 71.78 52.17
CA VAL A 479 -0.81 71.19 52.60
C VAL A 479 -0.56 71.40 54.08
N ASP A 480 -0.72 72.63 54.56
CA ASP A 480 -0.50 72.97 55.97
C ASP A 480 -1.50 72.25 56.88
N GLY A 481 -2.76 72.16 56.46
CA GLY A 481 -3.80 71.41 57.15
C GLY A 481 -3.47 69.92 57.25
N TRP A 482 -3.03 69.32 56.16
CA TRP A 482 -2.63 67.91 56.15
C TRP A 482 -1.39 67.64 57.03
N LEU A 483 -0.38 68.51 56.99
CA LEU A 483 0.81 68.39 57.84
C LEU A 483 0.46 68.47 59.32
N ALA A 484 -0.45 69.36 59.71
CA ALA A 484 -0.93 69.46 61.09
C ALA A 484 -1.65 68.19 61.54
N GLU A 485 -2.53 67.63 60.70
CA GLU A 485 -3.27 66.39 61.00
C GLU A 485 -2.33 65.17 61.09
N ALA A 486 -1.47 64.99 60.09
CA ALA A 486 -0.48 63.92 60.06
C ALA A 486 0.49 64.03 61.25
N GLY A 487 0.98 65.23 61.56
CA GLY A 487 1.86 65.49 62.69
C GLY A 487 1.22 65.17 64.04
N ALA A 488 -0.06 65.51 64.24
CA ALA A 488 -0.79 65.16 65.46
C ALA A 488 -0.97 63.65 65.59
N MET A 489 -1.27 62.95 64.49
CA MET A 489 -1.41 61.50 64.46
C MET A 489 -0.11 60.78 64.82
N LEU A 490 1.02 61.22 64.25
CA LEU A 490 2.34 60.65 64.55
C LEU A 490 2.75 60.88 66.00
N LYS A 491 2.55 62.08 66.54
CA LYS A 491 2.86 62.39 67.95
C LYS A 491 2.06 61.52 68.91
N LYS A 492 0.76 61.30 68.63
CA LYS A 492 -0.09 60.42 69.44
C LYS A 492 0.33 58.95 69.37
N ALA A 493 0.79 58.50 68.20
CA ALA A 493 1.30 57.15 68.05
C ALA A 493 2.64 56.96 68.78
N LEU A 494 3.51 57.99 68.80
CA LEU A 494 4.79 57.97 69.52
C LEU A 494 4.63 57.75 71.03
N GLU A 495 3.52 58.17 71.64
CA GLU A 495 3.22 57.91 73.06
C GLU A 495 3.13 56.42 73.39
N LYS A 496 2.84 55.56 72.40
CA LYS A 496 2.65 54.12 72.56
C LYS A 496 3.87 53.30 72.11
N GLY A 497 4.91 53.94 71.57
CA GLY A 497 6.12 53.31 71.07
C GLY A 497 6.68 54.03 69.84
N PRO A 498 7.86 53.64 69.34
CA PRO A 498 8.41 54.16 68.08
C PRO A 498 7.40 54.06 66.94
N VAL A 499 7.44 54.98 65.97
CA VAL A 499 6.44 55.01 64.88
C VAL A 499 7.09 54.68 63.55
N VAL A 500 6.50 53.72 62.84
CA VAL A 500 6.84 53.41 61.45
C VAL A 500 5.70 53.91 60.57
N ILE A 501 6.04 54.81 59.64
CA ILE A 501 5.10 55.39 58.68
C ILE A 501 4.96 54.46 57.48
N ARG A 502 3.73 54.26 56.99
CA ARG A 502 3.42 53.45 55.81
C ARG A 502 2.74 54.25 54.71
#